data_AF-A0A5B1B7R8-F1
#
_entry.id   AF-A0A5B1B7R8-F1
#
_cell.length_a   1.000
_cell.length_b   1.000
_cell.length_c   1.000
_cell.angle_alpha   90.00
_cell.angle_beta   90.00
_cell.angle_gamma   90.00
#
_symmetry.space_group_name_H-M   'P 1'
#
loop_
_entity.id
_entity.type
_entity.pdbx_description
1 polymer ?
#
loop_
_entity_poly.entity_id
_entity_poly.type
_entity_poly.pdbx_seq_one_letter_code
_entity_poly.pdbx_strand_id
1 'polypeptide(L)'
;GRIATQRTDFAAPTGGVLRIEGSIQQPDVDTTNGMGYWPAFWALGDAARPVGATNWPTIGELDIMEAINGRSSVWATLHGSVWAGGPPFNEPGGISSGEHPVPGAGTSFHTYAVEFDRSTSIEQLRWYLDGNNFFTINSDQVSATDWSNATHHGFFVILNVAMGGAFPAAFGGGPTAATVSGQPMLVDYVSVSIKD
;
A
#
# COMPACT_ATOMS: atom_id res chain seq x y z
N GLY A 1 2.07 13.79 8.67
CA GLY A 1 3.26 13.17 9.31
C GLY A 1 3.62 11.90 8.56
N ARG A 2 4.85 11.39 8.73
CA ARG A 2 5.31 10.13 8.13
C ARG A 2 6.18 9.39 9.14
N ILE A 3 5.79 8.17 9.49
CA ILE A 3 6.54 7.29 10.40
C ILE A 3 6.80 5.97 9.71
N ALA A 4 7.89 5.31 10.11
CA ALA A 4 8.25 3.99 9.62
C ALA A 4 8.68 3.11 10.79
N THR A 5 8.46 1.80 10.69
CA THR A 5 8.98 0.86 11.68
C THR A 5 10.50 0.92 11.73
N GLN A 6 11.08 0.68 12.92
CA GLN A 6 12.53 0.48 13.05
C GLN A 6 12.94 -0.87 12.45
N ARG A 7 12.10 -1.89 12.65
CA ARG A 7 12.23 -3.21 12.01
C ARG A 7 12.05 -3.11 10.50
N THR A 8 12.86 -3.88 9.78
CA THR A 8 12.86 -4.03 8.32
C THR A 8 12.79 -5.49 7.90
N ASP A 9 12.63 -6.41 8.85
CA ASP A 9 12.79 -7.85 8.69
C ASP A 9 11.45 -8.58 8.51
N PHE A 10 10.38 -7.87 8.15
CA PHE A 10 9.09 -8.50 7.88
C PHE A 10 9.13 -9.20 6.53
N ALA A 11 9.25 -10.53 6.54
CA ALA A 11 9.34 -11.34 5.34
C ALA A 11 8.45 -12.59 5.47
N ALA A 12 7.90 -13.04 4.35
CA ALA A 12 7.22 -14.33 4.30
C ALA A 12 8.26 -15.47 4.33
N PRO A 13 8.14 -16.41 5.28
CA PRO A 13 8.99 -17.60 5.27
C PRO A 13 8.70 -18.43 4.03
N THR A 14 9.71 -19.10 3.48
CA THR A 14 9.51 -20.09 2.42
C THR A 14 8.56 -21.19 2.92
N GLY A 15 7.50 -21.47 2.18
CA GLY A 15 6.48 -22.45 2.57
C GLY A 15 5.37 -21.88 3.48
N GLY A 16 5.49 -20.65 3.96
CA GLY A 16 4.50 -20.04 4.85
C GLY A 16 3.92 -18.73 4.32
N VAL A 17 3.21 -18.02 5.20
CA VAL A 17 2.46 -16.81 4.88
C VAL A 17 2.85 -15.68 5.81
N LEU A 18 3.17 -14.50 5.26
CA LEU A 18 3.22 -13.24 6.00
C LEU A 18 1.86 -12.54 5.89
N ARG A 19 1.38 -11.94 6.97
CA ARG A 19 0.28 -10.97 6.96
C ARG A 19 0.72 -9.67 7.61
N ILE A 20 0.53 -8.55 6.91
CA ILE A 20 0.67 -7.19 7.45
C ILE A 20 -0.74 -6.59 7.43
N GLU A 21 -1.23 -6.14 8.59
CA GLU A 21 -2.60 -5.64 8.75
C GLU A 21 -2.63 -4.38 9.62
N GLY A 22 -3.52 -3.45 9.30
CA GLY A 22 -3.85 -2.31 10.17
C GLY A 22 -5.36 -2.10 10.29
N SER A 23 -5.81 -1.71 11.48
CA SER A 23 -7.15 -1.19 11.70
C SER A 23 -7.10 0.33 11.68
N ILE A 24 -7.68 0.91 10.62
CA ILE A 24 -7.50 2.32 10.25
C ILE A 24 -8.85 2.94 9.91
N GLN A 25 -9.06 4.16 10.40
CA GLN A 25 -10.08 5.09 9.90
C GLN A 25 -9.35 6.16 9.08
N GLN A 26 -9.77 6.35 7.83
CA GLN A 26 -9.24 7.39 6.95
C GLN A 26 -9.60 8.78 7.51
N PRO A 27 -8.92 9.87 7.09
CA PRO A 27 -9.33 11.22 7.47
C PRO A 27 -10.81 11.47 7.18
N ASP A 28 -11.54 12.01 8.16
CA ASP A 28 -12.97 12.31 8.06
C ASP A 28 -13.21 13.56 7.19
N VAL A 29 -13.06 13.36 5.88
CA VAL A 29 -13.27 14.34 4.81
C VAL A 29 -13.97 13.68 3.64
N ASP A 30 -14.63 14.47 2.81
CA ASP A 30 -15.25 14.03 1.56
C ASP A 30 -14.63 14.74 0.35
N THR A 31 -15.16 14.52 -0.84
CA THR A 31 -14.64 15.13 -2.08
C THR A 31 -14.84 16.65 -2.17
N THR A 32 -15.57 17.26 -1.23
CA THR A 32 -15.78 18.71 -1.18
C THR A 32 -14.72 19.44 -0.35
N ASN A 33 -14.19 18.78 0.69
CA ASN A 33 -13.26 19.38 1.65
C ASN A 33 -11.97 18.57 1.86
N GLY A 34 -11.85 17.40 1.20
CA GLY A 34 -10.74 16.46 1.31
C GLY A 34 -9.80 16.45 0.12
N MET A 35 -10.01 17.30 -0.89
CA MET A 35 -9.14 17.38 -2.07
C MET A 35 -7.66 17.57 -1.65
N GLY A 36 -6.77 16.73 -2.16
CA GLY A 36 -5.36 16.69 -1.81
C GLY A 36 -5.00 15.79 -0.63
N TYR A 37 -5.92 15.31 0.22
CA TYR A 37 -5.55 14.30 1.22
C TYR A 37 -5.05 13.03 0.53
N TRP A 38 -3.97 12.45 1.06
CA TRP A 38 -3.43 11.15 0.64
C TRP A 38 -2.93 10.35 1.86
N PRO A 39 -3.85 9.78 2.68
CA PRO A 39 -3.49 8.79 3.68
C PRO A 39 -2.94 7.51 3.01
N ALA A 40 -1.90 6.95 3.61
CA ALA A 40 -1.30 5.71 3.14
C ALA A 40 -0.80 4.82 4.30
N PHE A 41 -1.02 3.53 4.15
CA PHE A 41 -0.45 2.43 4.92
C PHE A 41 0.17 1.42 3.94
N TRP A 42 1.48 1.27 4.03
CA TRP A 42 2.25 0.59 3.00
C TRP A 42 3.56 0.03 3.57
N ALA A 43 4.27 -0.75 2.77
CA ALA A 43 5.55 -1.33 3.14
C ALA A 43 6.56 -1.21 2.00
N LEU A 44 7.83 -0.97 2.34
CA LEU A 44 8.92 -0.83 1.38
C LEU A 44 10.03 -1.82 1.70
N GLY A 45 10.65 -2.39 0.66
CA GLY A 45 11.72 -3.37 0.82
C GLY A 45 12.91 -2.83 1.63
N ASP A 46 13.50 -3.68 2.46
CA ASP A 46 14.47 -3.31 3.50
C ASP A 46 15.69 -2.54 2.99
N ALA A 47 16.23 -2.94 1.84
CA ALA A 47 17.41 -2.34 1.24
C ALA A 47 17.16 -0.92 0.74
N ALA A 48 15.90 -0.45 0.68
CA ALA A 48 15.58 0.95 0.42
C ALA A 48 16.05 1.89 1.53
N ARG A 49 16.03 1.44 2.79
CA ARG A 49 16.37 2.28 3.95
C ARG A 49 17.80 2.83 3.92
N PRO A 50 18.86 2.01 3.77
CA PRO A 50 20.23 2.51 3.80
C PRO A 50 20.58 3.45 2.64
N VAL A 51 19.84 3.39 1.53
CA VAL A 51 20.12 4.16 0.30
C VAL A 51 19.11 5.30 0.06
N GLY A 52 18.23 5.57 1.02
CA GLY A 52 17.20 6.61 0.88
C GLY A 52 16.23 6.36 -0.28
N ALA A 53 15.85 5.10 -0.52
CA ALA A 53 14.92 4.64 -1.55
C ALA A 53 15.34 4.92 -3.01
N THR A 54 16.61 5.18 -3.28
CA THR A 54 17.14 5.39 -4.65
C THR A 54 17.12 4.14 -5.54
N ASN A 55 16.82 2.97 -4.96
CA ASN A 55 16.64 1.68 -5.64
C ASN A 55 15.16 1.34 -5.92
N TRP A 56 14.24 2.26 -5.68
CA TRP A 56 12.85 2.16 -6.12
C TRP A 56 12.76 2.26 -7.67
N PRO A 57 11.85 1.53 -8.34
CA PRO A 57 10.86 0.60 -7.77
C PRO A 57 11.38 -0.82 -7.58
N THR A 58 12.59 -1.15 -8.07
CA THR A 58 13.10 -2.52 -8.14
C THR A 58 13.06 -3.27 -6.81
N ILE A 59 13.23 -2.56 -5.68
CA ILE A 59 13.23 -3.11 -4.33
C ILE A 59 11.84 -3.50 -3.80
N GLY A 60 10.77 -3.22 -4.53
CA GLY A 60 9.42 -3.60 -4.15
C GLY A 60 8.74 -2.64 -3.16
N GLU A 61 7.51 -2.26 -3.48
CA GLU A 61 6.60 -1.50 -2.61
C GLU A 61 5.25 -2.21 -2.55
N LEU A 62 4.72 -2.38 -1.34
CA LEU A 62 3.41 -2.95 -1.07
C LEU A 62 2.50 -1.86 -0.51
N ASP A 63 1.66 -1.30 -1.36
CA ASP A 63 0.61 -0.38 -0.93
C ASP A 63 -0.58 -1.17 -0.42
N ILE A 64 -0.78 -1.16 0.90
CA ILE A 64 -1.81 -1.96 1.57
C ILE A 64 -3.13 -1.19 1.61
N MET A 65 -3.04 0.11 1.85
CA MET A 65 -4.14 1.06 1.76
C MET A 65 -3.59 2.41 1.30
N GLU A 66 -4.01 2.85 0.14
CA GLU A 66 -3.95 4.26 -0.26
C GLU A 66 -5.37 4.78 -0.47
N ALA A 67 -5.63 6.00 -0.02
CA ALA A 67 -6.84 6.73 -0.38
C ALA A 67 -6.48 8.16 -0.72
N ILE A 68 -7.33 8.83 -1.49
CA ILE A 68 -7.07 10.19 -1.97
C ILE A 68 -8.33 11.05 -1.95
N ASN A 69 -8.14 12.36 -1.84
CA ASN A 69 -9.17 13.36 -2.13
C ASN A 69 -10.47 13.24 -1.31
N GLY A 70 -10.43 12.62 -0.12
CA GLY A 70 -11.63 12.33 0.67
C GLY A 70 -12.62 11.37 -0.03
N ARG A 71 -12.13 10.54 -0.94
CA ARG A 71 -12.94 9.51 -1.58
C ARG A 71 -13.12 8.37 -0.58
N SER A 72 -14.34 7.87 -0.46
CA SER A 72 -14.68 6.73 0.40
C SER A 72 -14.25 5.42 -0.28
N SER A 73 -12.96 5.27 -0.53
CA SER A 73 -12.37 4.21 -1.34
C SER A 73 -10.93 3.87 -0.93
N VAL A 74 -10.39 2.81 -1.52
CA VAL A 74 -9.03 2.32 -1.31
C VAL A 74 -8.42 1.83 -2.62
N TRP A 75 -7.11 2.00 -2.74
CA TRP A 75 -6.25 1.35 -3.71
C TRP A 75 -5.22 0.48 -2.99
N ALA A 76 -4.89 -0.63 -3.64
CA ALA A 76 -3.77 -1.48 -3.30
C ALA A 76 -2.90 -1.66 -4.55
N THR A 77 -1.58 -1.64 -4.36
CA THR A 77 -0.64 -1.64 -5.46
C THR A 77 0.62 -2.40 -5.08
N LEU A 78 1.18 -3.11 -6.06
CA LEU A 78 2.55 -3.60 -6.01
C LEU A 78 3.39 -2.79 -7.00
N HIS A 79 4.41 -2.08 -6.50
CA HIS A 79 5.46 -1.51 -7.33
C HIS A 79 6.69 -2.41 -7.35
N GLY A 80 7.42 -2.38 -8.46
CA GLY A 80 8.56 -3.26 -8.73
C GLY A 80 9.23 -3.00 -10.08
N SER A 81 10.22 -3.81 -10.42
CA SER A 81 10.94 -3.71 -11.70
C SER A 81 11.57 -2.33 -11.94
N VAL A 82 11.36 -1.71 -13.11
CA VAL A 82 11.99 -0.44 -13.51
C VAL A 82 10.95 0.63 -13.89
N TRP A 83 11.34 1.90 -13.75
CA TRP A 83 10.56 3.04 -14.25
C TRP A 83 10.64 3.13 -15.78
N ALA A 84 9.95 2.25 -16.49
CA ALA A 84 9.89 2.22 -17.96
C ALA A 84 8.46 2.34 -18.52
N GLY A 85 7.44 2.28 -17.66
CA GLY A 85 6.05 2.09 -18.07
C GLY A 85 5.79 0.71 -18.70
N GLY A 86 4.52 0.44 -19.05
CA GLY A 86 4.13 -0.80 -19.71
C GLY A 86 4.00 -2.02 -18.77
N PRO A 87 3.24 -3.05 -19.17
CA PRO A 87 2.92 -4.18 -18.30
C PRO A 87 4.16 -5.06 -17.99
N PRO A 88 4.15 -5.80 -16.88
CA PRO A 88 3.03 -5.88 -15.92
C PRO A 88 3.01 -4.71 -14.93
N PHE A 89 4.17 -4.22 -14.47
CA PHE A 89 4.26 -3.20 -13.42
C PHE A 89 3.81 -1.80 -13.81
N ASN A 90 3.87 -1.41 -15.08
CA ASN A 90 3.37 -0.13 -15.58
C ASN A 90 3.81 1.10 -14.76
N GLU A 91 5.07 1.11 -14.31
CA GLU A 91 5.59 2.17 -13.44
C GLU A 91 5.47 3.56 -14.08
N PRO A 92 5.09 4.59 -13.31
CA PRO A 92 4.97 4.61 -11.85
C PRO A 92 3.58 4.18 -11.31
N GLY A 93 2.74 3.55 -12.13
CA GLY A 93 1.38 3.16 -11.71
C GLY A 93 1.29 1.86 -10.91
N GLY A 94 2.34 1.03 -10.96
CA GLY A 94 2.33 -0.30 -10.34
C GLY A 94 1.30 -1.26 -10.93
N ILE A 95 1.29 -2.49 -10.41
CA ILE A 95 0.19 -3.43 -10.61
C ILE A 95 -0.89 -3.07 -9.58
N SER A 96 -1.86 -2.26 -9.98
CA SER A 96 -2.87 -1.70 -9.09
C SER A 96 -4.20 -2.46 -9.13
N SER A 97 -4.88 -2.53 -7.99
CA SER A 97 -6.26 -2.99 -7.88
C SER A 97 -7.26 -2.11 -8.63
N GLY A 98 -6.88 -0.85 -8.89
CA GLY A 98 -7.84 0.21 -9.17
C GLY A 98 -8.62 0.59 -7.91
N GLU A 99 -9.64 1.44 -8.09
CA GLU A 99 -10.41 1.98 -6.97
C GLU A 99 -11.45 0.99 -6.44
N HIS A 100 -11.42 0.69 -5.14
CA HIS A 100 -12.42 -0.12 -4.46
C HIS A 100 -13.18 0.70 -3.41
N PRO A 101 -14.52 0.57 -3.31
CA PRO A 101 -15.29 1.33 -2.34
C PRO A 101 -15.03 0.88 -0.91
N VAL A 102 -14.99 1.84 0.01
CA VAL A 102 -14.93 1.62 1.46
C VAL A 102 -16.05 2.44 2.12
N PRO A 103 -17.26 1.91 2.27
CA PRO A 103 -18.35 2.63 2.92
C PRO A 103 -18.00 2.96 4.38
N GLY A 104 -18.04 4.24 4.74
CA GLY A 104 -17.70 4.68 6.11
C GLY A 104 -16.21 4.87 6.37
N ALA A 105 -15.36 4.95 5.33
CA ALA A 105 -13.91 5.04 5.49
C ALA A 105 -13.44 6.14 6.46
N GLY A 106 -14.12 7.30 6.44
CA GLY A 106 -13.84 8.44 7.31
C GLY A 106 -14.55 8.42 8.66
N THR A 107 -15.48 7.49 8.91
CA THR A 107 -16.34 7.49 10.11
C THR A 107 -16.32 6.19 10.91
N SER A 108 -15.69 5.13 10.38
CA SER A 108 -15.46 3.86 11.07
C SER A 108 -14.06 3.32 10.79
N PHE A 109 -13.56 2.50 11.72
CA PHE A 109 -12.37 1.70 11.48
C PHE A 109 -12.67 0.55 10.52
N HIS A 110 -11.75 0.34 9.58
CA HIS A 110 -11.73 -0.79 8.66
C HIS A 110 -10.39 -1.54 8.81
N THR A 111 -10.37 -2.84 8.54
CA THR A 111 -9.11 -3.58 8.48
C THR A 111 -8.60 -3.66 7.05
N TYR A 112 -7.37 -3.20 6.85
CA TYR A 112 -6.65 -3.29 5.59
C TYR A 112 -5.47 -4.23 5.79
N ALA A 113 -5.30 -5.20 4.89
CA ALA A 113 -4.19 -6.13 5.00
C ALA A 113 -3.64 -6.58 3.65
N VAL A 114 -2.37 -6.97 3.66
CA VAL A 114 -1.77 -7.77 2.59
C VAL A 114 -1.25 -9.08 3.17
N GLU A 115 -1.48 -10.17 2.45
CA GLU A 115 -0.84 -11.46 2.69
C GLU A 115 0.14 -11.78 1.58
N PHE A 116 1.35 -12.19 1.95
CA PHE A 116 2.30 -12.79 1.03
C PHE A 116 2.40 -14.29 1.33
N ASP A 117 1.82 -15.10 0.44
CA ASP A 117 1.70 -16.54 0.55
C ASP A 117 2.78 -17.22 -0.31
N ARG A 118 3.74 -17.86 0.36
CA ARG A 118 4.82 -18.63 -0.25
C ARG A 118 4.68 -20.13 -0.01
N SER A 119 3.46 -20.59 0.31
CA SER A 119 3.17 -22.00 0.61
C SER A 119 3.05 -22.89 -0.62
N THR A 120 2.96 -22.30 -1.81
CA THR A 120 2.87 -23.02 -3.09
C THR A 120 3.92 -22.55 -4.09
N SER A 121 4.07 -23.26 -5.22
CA SER A 121 5.02 -22.91 -6.27
C SER A 121 4.65 -21.62 -7.03
N ILE A 122 3.38 -21.23 -7.02
CA ILE A 122 2.93 -19.93 -7.51
C ILE A 122 2.63 -19.11 -6.26
N GLU A 123 3.58 -18.26 -5.88
CA GLU A 123 3.43 -17.40 -4.72
C GLU A 123 2.35 -16.33 -5.01
N GLN A 124 1.69 -15.83 -3.96
CA GLN A 124 0.59 -14.87 -4.11
C GLN A 124 0.72 -13.70 -3.15
N LEU A 125 0.49 -12.50 -3.65
CA LEU A 125 0.14 -11.35 -2.83
C LEU A 125 -1.38 -11.16 -2.88
N ARG A 126 -2.04 -11.08 -1.73
CA ARG A 126 -3.50 -10.95 -1.60
C ARG A 126 -3.83 -9.77 -0.68
N TRP A 127 -4.65 -8.83 -1.15
CA TRP A 127 -5.08 -7.68 -0.35
C TRP A 127 -6.50 -7.86 0.14
N TYR A 128 -6.73 -7.42 1.38
CA TYR A 128 -7.98 -7.62 2.10
C TYR A 128 -8.50 -6.28 2.63
N LEU A 129 -9.82 -6.11 2.51
CA LEU A 129 -10.60 -5.06 3.16
C LEU A 129 -11.67 -5.74 4.03
N ASP A 130 -11.64 -5.49 5.34
CA ASP A 130 -12.54 -6.09 6.32
C ASP A 130 -12.59 -7.62 6.23
N GLY A 131 -11.41 -8.22 6.01
CA GLY A 131 -11.25 -9.67 5.84
C GLY A 131 -11.65 -10.21 4.47
N ASN A 132 -12.16 -9.39 3.55
CA ASN A 132 -12.53 -9.80 2.20
C ASN A 132 -11.38 -9.54 1.22
N ASN A 133 -10.90 -10.57 0.54
CA ASN A 133 -9.91 -10.41 -0.52
C ASN A 133 -10.54 -9.64 -1.69
N PHE A 134 -9.93 -8.52 -2.09
CA PHE A 134 -10.39 -7.73 -3.22
C PHE A 134 -9.38 -7.63 -4.36
N PHE A 135 -8.12 -8.04 -4.14
CA PHE A 135 -7.06 -7.94 -5.13
C PHE A 135 -6.00 -9.02 -4.91
N THR A 136 -5.53 -9.64 -5.99
CA THR A 136 -4.54 -10.71 -5.93
C THR A 136 -3.58 -10.63 -7.11
N ILE A 137 -2.30 -10.75 -6.82
CA ILE A 137 -1.22 -10.87 -7.79
C ILE A 137 -0.55 -12.24 -7.61
N ASN A 138 -0.41 -12.98 -8.70
CA ASN A 138 0.30 -14.25 -8.72
C ASN A 138 1.72 -14.04 -9.25
N SER A 139 2.69 -14.76 -8.71
CA SER A 139 4.11 -14.62 -9.08
C SER A 139 4.39 -14.91 -10.56
N ASP A 140 3.53 -15.68 -11.24
CA ASP A 140 3.65 -16.03 -12.67
C ASP A 140 3.10 -14.95 -13.62
N GLN A 141 2.55 -13.86 -13.09
CA GLN A 141 2.13 -12.69 -13.86
C GLN A 141 3.30 -11.75 -14.21
N VAL A 142 4.45 -11.92 -13.54
CA VAL A 142 5.66 -11.12 -13.74
C VAL A 142 6.88 -12.03 -13.93
N SER A 143 8.03 -11.46 -14.32
CA SER A 143 9.25 -12.26 -14.44
C SER A 143 9.70 -12.77 -13.05
N ALA A 144 10.26 -13.98 -12.98
CA ALA A 144 10.75 -14.53 -11.72
C ALA A 144 11.81 -13.63 -11.05
N THR A 145 12.62 -12.93 -11.85
CA THR A 145 13.61 -11.96 -11.36
C THR A 145 12.92 -10.74 -10.74
N ASP A 146 11.94 -10.15 -11.41
CA ASP A 146 11.23 -8.97 -10.87
C ASP A 146 10.44 -9.35 -9.61
N TRP A 147 9.79 -10.51 -9.60
CA TRP A 147 9.08 -11.01 -8.42
C TRP A 147 10.01 -11.16 -7.22
N SER A 148 11.15 -11.84 -7.43
CA SER A 148 12.13 -12.07 -6.38
C SER A 148 12.75 -10.76 -5.87
N ASN A 149 13.13 -9.85 -6.77
CA ASN A 149 13.66 -8.54 -6.42
C ASN A 149 12.69 -7.67 -5.64
N ALA A 150 11.39 -7.81 -5.89
CA ALA A 150 10.35 -7.00 -5.24
C ALA A 150 9.80 -7.63 -3.94
N THR A 151 10.01 -8.93 -3.69
CA THR A 151 9.31 -9.63 -2.59
C THR A 151 10.18 -10.54 -1.71
N HIS A 152 11.33 -11.04 -2.20
CA HIS A 152 12.12 -12.06 -1.48
C HIS A 152 13.14 -11.47 -0.49
N HIS A 153 12.68 -10.53 0.33
CA HIS A 153 13.46 -9.85 1.36
C HIS A 153 12.54 -9.33 2.47
N GLY A 154 13.13 -8.66 3.46
CA GLY A 154 12.36 -7.99 4.49
C GLY A 154 11.68 -6.71 3.97
N PHE A 155 10.63 -6.30 4.67
CA PHE A 155 9.98 -5.01 4.50
C PHE A 155 9.96 -4.24 5.82
N PHE A 156 9.88 -2.92 5.71
CA PHE A 156 9.43 -2.06 6.81
C PHE A 156 8.12 -1.39 6.46
N VAL A 157 7.29 -1.17 7.48
CA VAL A 157 5.97 -0.54 7.33
C VAL A 157 6.08 0.96 7.48
N ILE A 158 5.27 1.69 6.72
CA ILE A 158 5.18 3.15 6.69
C ILE A 158 3.70 3.55 6.85
N LEU A 159 3.48 4.60 7.65
CA LEU A 159 2.21 5.28 7.78
C LEU A 159 2.42 6.76 7.50
N ASN A 160 1.59 7.35 6.63
CA ASN A 160 1.57 8.78 6.42
C ASN A 160 0.20 9.32 6.02
N VAL A 161 0.09 10.64 6.15
CA VAL A 161 -0.91 11.43 5.42
C VAL A 161 -0.12 12.47 4.65
N ALA A 162 -0.01 12.27 3.33
CA ALA A 162 0.54 13.23 2.40
C ALA A 162 -0.54 14.22 1.96
N MET A 163 -0.12 15.36 1.39
CA MET A 163 -1.02 16.39 0.86
C MET A 163 -0.61 16.76 -0.57
N GLY A 164 -1.52 16.55 -1.53
CA GLY A 164 -1.30 16.75 -2.96
C GLY A 164 -0.43 15.66 -3.58
N GLY A 165 0.20 15.96 -4.71
CA GLY A 165 1.04 15.01 -5.44
C GLY A 165 0.32 14.39 -6.64
N ALA A 166 1.07 13.54 -7.38
CA ALA A 166 0.62 13.00 -8.66
C ALA A 166 -0.65 12.13 -8.53
N PHE A 167 -0.77 11.36 -7.44
CA PHE A 167 -1.91 10.48 -7.25
C PHE A 167 -3.21 11.27 -7.00
N PRO A 168 -3.31 12.18 -6.01
CA PRO A 168 -4.42 13.12 -5.93
C PRO A 168 -4.70 13.88 -7.24
N ALA A 169 -3.66 14.35 -7.94
CA ALA A 169 -3.77 15.11 -9.19
C ALA A 169 -4.45 14.34 -10.33
N ALA A 170 -4.23 13.03 -10.43
CA ALA A 170 -4.88 12.18 -11.42
C ALA A 170 -6.41 12.11 -11.25
N PHE A 171 -6.94 12.50 -10.07
CA PHE A 171 -8.36 12.45 -9.70
C PHE A 171 -8.91 13.83 -9.32
N GLY A 172 -8.40 14.89 -9.93
CA GLY A 172 -8.88 16.27 -9.74
C GLY A 172 -8.01 17.14 -8.82
N GLY A 173 -7.03 16.54 -8.14
CA GLY A 173 -5.98 17.26 -7.43
C GLY A 173 -6.33 17.81 -6.06
N GLY A 174 -5.69 18.92 -5.73
CA GLY A 174 -5.66 19.52 -4.41
C GLY A 174 -4.25 19.53 -3.80
N PRO A 175 -4.06 20.17 -2.63
CA PRO A 175 -5.08 20.86 -1.85
C PRO A 175 -5.65 22.11 -2.54
N THR A 176 -6.85 22.49 -2.16
CA THR A 176 -7.55 23.70 -2.63
C THR A 176 -7.85 24.62 -1.43
N ALA A 177 -8.42 25.80 -1.68
CA ALA A 177 -8.88 26.68 -0.61
C ALA A 177 -10.02 26.07 0.24
N ALA A 178 -10.76 25.09 -0.29
CA ALA A 178 -11.80 24.36 0.43
C ALA A 178 -11.25 23.19 1.26
N THR A 179 -9.98 22.81 1.07
CA THR A 179 -9.37 21.69 1.79
C THR A 179 -9.23 22.02 3.27
N VAL A 180 -9.93 21.30 4.13
CA VAL A 180 -9.86 21.50 5.59
C VAL A 180 -8.63 20.82 6.17
N SER A 181 -8.01 21.43 7.18
CA SER A 181 -6.90 20.82 7.91
C SER A 181 -7.36 20.16 9.21
N GLY A 182 -6.45 19.47 9.88
CA GLY A 182 -6.71 18.90 11.21
C GLY A 182 -7.46 17.57 11.21
N GLN A 183 -7.71 16.97 10.05
CA GLN A 183 -8.38 15.67 9.95
C GLN A 183 -7.34 14.54 9.99
N PRO A 184 -7.32 13.71 11.05
CA PRO A 184 -6.32 12.68 11.23
C PRO A 184 -6.68 11.40 10.49
N MET A 185 -5.67 10.65 10.04
CA MET A 185 -5.82 9.21 9.86
C MET A 185 -5.68 8.55 11.24
N LEU A 186 -6.74 7.91 11.73
CA LEU A 186 -6.72 7.22 13.02
C LEU A 186 -6.28 5.78 12.80
N VAL A 187 -5.30 5.34 13.56
CA VAL A 187 -4.74 3.99 13.48
C VAL A 187 -4.86 3.37 14.87
N ASP A 188 -5.70 2.35 15.01
CA ASP A 188 -5.84 1.62 16.27
C ASP A 188 -4.63 0.70 16.48
N TYR A 189 -4.33 -0.13 15.47
CA TYR A 189 -3.15 -0.96 15.46
C TYR A 189 -2.56 -1.16 14.06
N VAL A 190 -1.29 -1.54 14.05
CA VAL A 190 -0.63 -2.26 12.97
C VAL A 190 -0.09 -3.55 13.55
N SER A 191 -0.31 -4.65 12.85
CA SER A 191 0.15 -5.99 13.24
C SER A 191 0.90 -6.65 12.08
N VAL A 192 1.89 -7.47 12.43
CA VAL A 192 2.59 -8.33 11.49
C VAL A 192 2.60 -9.73 12.09
N SER A 193 2.13 -10.72 11.34
CA SER A 193 2.08 -12.12 11.76
C SER A 193 2.57 -13.04 10.66
N ILE A 194 3.14 -14.17 11.06
CA ILE A 194 3.55 -15.25 10.16
C ILE A 194 2.77 -16.53 10.49
N LYS A 195 2.51 -17.34 9.47
CA LYS A 195 1.98 -18.69 9.61
C LYS A 195 2.89 -19.66 8.86
N ASP A 196 3.31 -20.71 9.56
CA ASP A 196 4.05 -21.85 9.02
C ASP A 196 3.13 -22.88 8.34
#